data_AF-A0A9D1LJW1-F1
#
_entry.id   AF-A0A9D1LJW1-F1
#
_cell.length_a   1.000
_cell.length_b   1.000
_cell.length_c   1.000
_cell.angle_alpha   90.00
_cell.angle_beta   90.00
_cell.angle_gamma   90.00
#
_symmetry.space_group_name_H-M   'P 1'
#
loop_
_entity.id
_entity.type
_entity.pdbx_description
1 polymer ?
#
loop_
_entity_poly.entity_id
_entity_poly.type
_entity_poly.pdbx_seq_one_letter_code
_entity_poly.pdbx_strand_id
1 'polypeptide(L)'
;MKKYLSSLLLWLVFEAVAVILWLSLNNLFYLLNFSYIGTAIAVGLALHLKKWKYARNAVQIAVGLYMLVYLGVLCRENMQIEGFWYYLFLGTFQAAVIHYVVAKIFGPLLFGRGWCGYA
;
A
#
# COMPACT_ATOMS: atom_id res chain seq x y z
N MET A 1 18.60 -0.84 20.57
CA MET A 1 17.72 -2.00 20.28
C MET A 1 16.22 -1.64 20.32
N LYS A 2 15.70 -0.95 21.35
CA LYS A 2 14.27 -0.50 21.39
C LYS A 2 13.79 0.30 20.16
N LYS A 3 14.68 1.05 19.49
CA LYS A 3 14.34 1.86 18.29
C LYS A 3 13.90 1.04 17.08
N TYR A 4 14.46 -0.15 16.86
CA TYR A 4 14.06 -1.02 15.75
C TYR A 4 12.94 -2.00 16.14
N LEU A 5 12.62 -2.10 17.43
CA LEU A 5 11.58 -2.99 17.95
C LEU A 5 10.23 -2.72 17.27
N SER A 6 9.86 -1.45 17.10
CA SER A 6 8.62 -1.06 16.42
C SER A 6 8.59 -1.50 14.95
N SER A 7 9.74 -1.45 14.27
CA SER A 7 9.85 -1.91 12.88
C SER A 7 9.76 -3.44 12.76
N LEU A 8 10.37 -4.15 13.72
CA LEU A 8 10.37 -5.61 13.78
C LEU A 8 8.98 -6.16 14.16
N LEU A 9 8.31 -5.50 15.10
CA LEU A 9 6.95 -5.86 15.54
C LEU A 9 5.95 -5.66 14.39
N LEU A 10 6.04 -4.55 13.67
CA LEU A 10 5.22 -4.33 12.48
C LEU A 10 5.45 -5.42 11.41
N TRP A 11 6.71 -5.78 11.18
CA TRP A 11 7.05 -6.85 10.23
C TRP A 11 6.45 -8.20 10.64
N LEU A 12 6.54 -8.56 11.92
CA LEU A 12 5.95 -9.79 12.45
C LEU A 12 4.43 -9.84 12.31
N VAL A 13 3.74 -8.71 12.48
CA VAL A 13 2.29 -8.63 12.26
C VAL A 13 1.95 -8.89 10.79
N PHE A 14 2.70 -8.29 9.86
CA PHE A 14 2.51 -8.53 8.42
C PHE A 14 2.75 -9.99 8.04
N GLU A 15 3.81 -10.61 8.54
CA GLU A 15 4.10 -12.04 8.32
C GLU A 15 3.03 -12.96 8.92
N ALA A 16 2.55 -12.66 10.14
CA ALA A 16 1.47 -13.44 10.75
C ALA A 16 0.19 -13.39 9.89
N VAL A 17 -0.18 -12.20 9.40
CA VAL A 17 -1.33 -12.03 8.49
C VAL A 17 -1.08 -12.77 7.16
N ALA A 18 0.13 -12.72 6.63
CA ALA A 18 0.52 -13.42 5.40
C ALA A 18 0.31 -14.94 5.52
N VAL A 19 0.79 -15.53 6.61
CA VAL A 19 0.67 -16.98 6.88
C VAL A 19 -0.80 -17.38 7.11
N ILE A 20 -1.54 -16.61 7.91
CA ILE A 20 -2.96 -16.90 8.18
C ILE A 20 -3.77 -16.86 6.88
N LEU A 21 -3.59 -15.83 6.05
CA LEU A 21 -4.31 -15.69 4.78
C LEU A 21 -3.90 -16.77 3.78
N TRP A 22 -2.61 -17.12 3.71
CA TRP A 22 -2.14 -18.20 2.86
C TRP A 22 -2.76 -19.54 3.23
N LEU A 23 -2.80 -19.88 4.53
CA LEU A 23 -3.40 -21.13 5.01
C LEU A 23 -4.93 -21.15 4.84
N SER A 24 -5.59 -20.01 5.01
CA SER A 24 -7.05 -19.89 4.87
C SER A 24 -7.50 -19.97 3.41
N LEU A 25 -6.79 -19.29 2.51
CA LEU A 25 -7.18 -19.16 1.10
C LEU A 25 -6.44 -20.14 0.18
N ASN A 26 -5.49 -20.93 0.71
CA ASN A 26 -4.60 -21.86 -0.02
C ASN A 26 -3.93 -21.24 -1.24
N ASN A 27 -3.69 -19.93 -1.23
CA ASN A 27 -3.13 -19.20 -2.36
C ASN A 27 -1.81 -18.52 -1.97
N LEU A 28 -0.73 -18.95 -2.62
CA LEU A 28 0.64 -18.46 -2.40
C LEU A 28 0.78 -16.95 -2.64
N PHE A 29 -0.11 -16.38 -3.46
CA PHE A 29 -0.17 -14.95 -3.73
C PHE A 29 -0.21 -14.11 -2.45
N TYR A 30 -1.06 -14.48 -1.48
CA TYR A 30 -1.22 -13.68 -0.26
C TYR A 30 0.05 -13.70 0.60
N LEU A 31 0.76 -14.83 0.65
CA LEU A 31 2.02 -14.94 1.38
C LEU A 31 3.06 -13.97 0.80
N LEU A 32 3.27 -14.03 -0.52
CA LEU A 32 4.25 -13.20 -1.21
C LEU A 32 3.88 -11.71 -1.15
N ASN A 33 2.60 -11.38 -1.31
CA ASN A 33 2.10 -10.01 -1.29
C ASN A 33 2.35 -9.33 0.07
N PHE A 34 1.87 -9.94 1.15
CA PHE A 34 2.00 -9.37 2.49
C PHE A 34 3.44 -9.40 3.01
N SER A 35 4.22 -10.44 2.68
CA SER A 35 5.65 -10.49 3.03
C SER A 35 6.45 -9.40 2.29
N TYR A 36 6.18 -9.18 0.99
CA TYR A 36 6.85 -8.13 0.22
C TYR A 36 6.53 -6.72 0.74
N ILE A 37 5.26 -6.41 0.99
CA ILE A 37 4.87 -5.09 1.52
C ILE A 37 5.41 -4.91 2.94
N GLY A 38 5.30 -5.96 3.78
CA GLY A 38 5.78 -5.94 5.16
C GLY A 38 7.28 -5.69 5.24
N THR A 39 8.08 -6.38 4.43
CA THR A 39 9.54 -6.17 4.34
C THR A 39 9.90 -4.77 3.83
N ALA A 40 9.24 -4.28 2.78
CA ALA A 40 9.47 -2.95 2.23
C ALA A 40 9.22 -1.84 3.28
N ILE A 41 8.12 -1.94 4.04
CA ILE A 41 7.78 -0.97 5.09
C ILE A 41 8.75 -1.08 6.27
N ALA A 42 9.12 -2.29 6.70
CA ALA A 42 10.07 -2.50 7.78
C ALA A 42 11.46 -1.94 7.45
N VAL A 43 11.97 -2.20 6.24
CA VAL A 43 13.23 -1.60 5.76
C VAL A 43 13.10 -0.07 5.69
N GLY A 44 11.95 0.43 5.24
CA GLY A 44 11.62 1.85 5.24
C GLY A 44 11.72 2.54 6.60
N LEU A 45 11.09 1.94 7.61
CA LEU A 45 11.14 2.40 9.00
C LEU A 45 12.56 2.35 9.56
N ALA A 46 13.31 1.29 9.28
CA ALA A 46 14.71 1.18 9.67
C ALA A 46 15.58 2.28 9.05
N LEU A 47 15.40 2.57 7.76
CA LEU A 47 16.09 3.67 7.06
C LEU A 47 15.67 5.05 7.57
N HIS A 48 14.41 5.21 7.96
CA HIS A 48 13.90 6.45 8.55
C HIS A 48 14.51 6.72 9.93
N LEU A 49 14.68 5.67 10.75
CA LEU A 49 15.37 5.76 12.04
C LEU A 49 16.85 6.16 11.90
N LYS A 50 17.48 5.79 10.78
CA LYS A 50 18.84 6.21 10.40
C LYS A 50 18.91 7.64 9.84
N LYS A 51 17.78 8.38 9.84
CA LYS A 51 17.63 9.75 9.29
C LYS A 51 18.04 9.89 7.83
N TRP A 52 17.83 8.84 7.03
CA TRP A 52 18.16 8.90 5.61
C TRP A 52 17.13 9.73 4.84
N LYS A 53 17.59 10.76 4.12
CA LYS A 53 16.72 11.76 3.46
C LYS A 53 15.75 11.14 2.44
N TYR A 54 16.15 10.05 1.80
CA TYR A 54 15.38 9.37 0.74
C TYR A 54 14.63 8.12 1.21
N ALA A 55 14.55 7.86 2.52
CA ALA A 55 13.90 6.65 3.05
C ALA A 55 12.43 6.52 2.56
N ARG A 56 11.66 7.61 2.53
CA ARG A 56 10.29 7.60 2.01
C ARG A 56 10.22 7.28 0.52
N ASN A 57 11.08 7.90 -0.28
CA ASN A 57 11.10 7.69 -1.73
C ASN A 57 11.47 6.23 -2.05
N ALA A 58 12.44 5.66 -1.33
CA ALA A 58 12.83 4.26 -1.51
C ALA A 58 11.67 3.29 -1.24
N VAL A 59 10.91 3.51 -0.16
CA VAL A 59 9.72 2.69 0.16
C VAL A 59 8.61 2.88 -0.86
N GLN A 60 8.36 4.12 -1.28
CA GLN A 60 7.35 4.43 -2.29
C GLN A 60 7.69 3.80 -3.64
N ILE A 61 8.97 3.78 -4.02
CA ILE A 61 9.44 3.09 -5.22
C ILE A 61 9.27 1.58 -5.04
N ALA A 62 9.68 0.99 -3.92
CA ALA A 62 9.56 -0.46 -3.69
C ALA A 62 8.09 -0.93 -3.75
N VAL A 63 7.20 -0.28 -3.00
CA VAL A 63 5.77 -0.62 -3.00
C VAL A 63 5.11 -0.28 -4.34
N GLY A 64 5.47 0.85 -4.95
CA GLY A 64 4.95 1.26 -6.25
C GLY A 64 5.34 0.33 -7.38
N LEU A 65 6.58 -0.17 -7.38
CA LEU A 65 7.07 -1.11 -8.39
C LEU A 65 6.41 -2.48 -8.25
N TYR A 66 6.13 -2.92 -7.02
CA TYR A 66 5.28 -4.08 -6.78
C TYR A 66 3.87 -3.92 -7.34
N MET A 67 3.20 -2.80 -7.05
CA MET A 67 1.86 -2.54 -7.58
C MET A 67 1.85 -2.43 -9.11
N LEU A 68 2.88 -1.84 -9.71
CA LEU A 68 2.96 -1.68 -11.17
C LEU A 68 3.29 -3.01 -11.86
N VAL A 69 4.35 -3.70 -11.44
CA VAL A 69 4.86 -4.89 -12.14
C VAL A 69 4.04 -6.13 -11.79
N TYR A 70 3.79 -6.37 -10.50
CA TYR A 70 3.11 -7.58 -10.07
C TYR A 70 1.61 -7.48 -10.28
N LEU A 71 0.94 -6.50 -9.65
CA LEU A 71 -0.52 -6.35 -9.81
C LEU A 71 -0.88 -5.88 -11.23
N GLY A 72 -0.20 -4.85 -11.74
CA GLY A 72 -0.51 -4.26 -13.04
C GLY A 72 -0.10 -5.11 -14.26
N VAL A 73 1.17 -5.53 -14.36
CA VAL A 73 1.66 -6.20 -15.58
C VAL A 73 1.44 -7.71 -15.55
N LEU A 74 1.78 -8.39 -14.45
CA LEU A 74 1.70 -9.84 -14.34
C LEU A 74 0.26 -10.32 -14.07
N CYS A 75 -0.40 -9.76 -13.06
CA CYS A 75 -1.77 -10.13 -12.70
C CYS A 75 -2.82 -9.42 -13.57
N ARG A 76 -2.46 -8.34 -14.28
CA ARG A 76 -3.38 -7.50 -15.07
C ARG A 76 -4.56 -6.97 -14.24
N GLU A 77 -4.37 -6.82 -12.93
CA GLU A 77 -5.38 -6.29 -12.02
C GLU A 77 -5.25 -4.77 -11.91
N ASN A 78 -6.37 -4.07 -12.04
CA ASN A 78 -6.41 -2.61 -12.01
C ASN A 78 -7.16 -2.11 -10.77
N MET A 79 -6.86 -2.67 -9.60
CA MET A 79 -7.63 -2.47 -8.36
C MET A 79 -7.93 -1.00 -8.00
N GLN A 80 -7.07 -0.04 -8.36
CA GLN A 80 -7.30 1.39 -8.06
C GLN A 80 -8.29 2.09 -9.01
N ILE A 81 -8.32 1.71 -10.28
CA ILE A 81 -9.16 2.34 -11.30
C ILE A 81 -10.44 1.53 -11.49
N GLU A 82 -10.36 0.20 -11.35
CA GLU A 82 -11.49 -0.72 -11.43
C GLU A 82 -12.52 -0.45 -10.33
N GLY A 83 -12.08 -0.31 -9.07
CA GLY A 83 -12.99 0.07 -7.98
C GLY A 83 -13.61 1.45 -8.18
N PHE A 84 -12.86 2.41 -8.74
CA PHE A 84 -13.37 3.75 -9.06
C PHE A 84 -14.49 3.70 -10.11
N TRP A 85 -14.24 3.05 -11.26
CA TRP A 85 -15.23 2.95 -12.34
C TRP A 85 -16.41 2.06 -11.97
N TYR A 86 -16.17 0.98 -11.23
CA TYR A 86 -17.23 0.10 -10.74
C TYR A 86 -18.24 0.89 -9.89
N TYR A 87 -17.78 1.63 -8.88
CA TYR A 87 -18.68 2.43 -8.03
C TYR A 87 -19.30 3.63 -8.76
N LEU A 88 -18.58 4.23 -9.71
CA LEU A 88 -19.11 5.34 -10.52
C LEU A 88 -20.25 4.87 -11.43
N PHE A 89 -20.07 3.76 -12.15
CA PHE A 89 -21.07 3.23 -13.07
C PHE A 89 -22.22 2.50 -12.36
N LEU A 90 -22.03 2.06 -11.11
CA LEU A 90 -23.14 1.58 -10.26
C LEU A 90 -24.07 2.71 -9.81
N GLY A 91 -23.71 3.98 -10.03
CA GLY A 91 -24.49 5.15 -9.64
C GLY A 91 -24.49 5.43 -8.12
N THR A 92 -23.80 4.61 -7.33
CA THR A 92 -23.60 4.86 -5.90
C THR A 92 -22.37 5.74 -5.72
N PHE A 93 -22.56 7.02 -5.41
CA PHE A 93 -21.49 7.91 -4.94
C PHE A 93 -20.97 7.38 -3.59
N GLN A 94 -20.10 6.37 -3.66
CA GLN A 94 -19.55 5.69 -2.50
C GLN A 94 -18.23 6.34 -2.08
N ALA A 95 -17.82 6.08 -0.84
CA ALA A 95 -16.61 6.65 -0.25
C ALA A 95 -15.37 6.57 -1.16
N ALA A 96 -15.24 5.50 -1.96
CA ALA A 96 -14.14 5.32 -2.90
C ALA A 96 -14.05 6.42 -3.98
N VAL A 97 -15.18 6.84 -4.57
CA VAL A 97 -15.20 7.87 -5.64
C VAL A 97 -14.86 9.25 -5.05
N ILE A 98 -15.49 9.59 -3.92
CA ILE A 98 -15.25 10.86 -3.22
C ILE A 98 -13.80 10.92 -2.72
N HIS A 99 -13.30 9.83 -2.13
CA HIS A 99 -11.92 9.74 -1.67
C HIS A 99 -10.93 9.89 -2.83
N TYR A 100 -11.17 9.24 -3.97
CA TYR A 100 -10.27 9.37 -5.11
C TYR A 100 -10.24 10.79 -5.67
N VAL A 101 -11.40 11.43 -5.83
CA VAL A 101 -11.50 12.80 -6.31
C VAL A 101 -10.82 13.79 -5.35
N VAL A 102 -11.11 13.69 -4.05
CA VAL A 102 -10.51 14.58 -3.04
C VAL A 102 -9.02 14.30 -2.87
N ALA A 103 -8.61 13.03 -2.76
CA ALA A 103 -7.23 12.67 -2.45
C ALA A 103 -6.29 12.77 -3.65
N LYS A 104 -6.79 12.48 -4.87
CA LYS A 104 -5.97 12.35 -6.08
C LYS A 104 -6.10 13.54 -7.04
N ILE A 105 -7.21 14.28 -7.02
CA ILE A 105 -7.41 15.46 -7.89
C ILE A 105 -7.28 16.75 -7.07
N PHE A 106 -8.16 16.97 -6.08
CA PHE A 106 -8.14 18.21 -5.30
C PHE A 106 -6.95 18.31 -4.33
N GLY A 107 -6.49 17.18 -3.77
CA GLY A 107 -5.35 17.13 -2.86
C GLY A 107 -4.09 17.74 -3.49
N PRO A 108 -3.61 17.22 -4.63
CA PRO A 108 -2.48 17.80 -5.35
C PRO A 108 -2.72 19.24 -5.81
N LEU A 109 -3.94 19.58 -6.25
CA LEU A 109 -4.27 20.92 -6.76
C LEU A 109 -4.21 22.00 -5.66
N LEU A 110 -4.71 21.70 -4.46
CA LEU A 110 -4.82 22.66 -3.36
C LEU A 110 -3.63 22.62 -2.40
N PHE A 111 -3.03 21.44 -2.20
CA PHE A 111 -2.00 21.24 -1.17
C PHE A 111 -0.64 20.78 -1.72
N GLY A 112 -0.50 20.60 -3.04
CA GLY A 112 0.74 20.13 -3.66
C GLY A 112 1.13 18.69 -3.30
N ARG A 113 0.23 17.91 -2.69
CA ARG A 113 0.43 16.51 -2.30
C ARG A 113 -0.89 15.77 -2.22
N GLY A 114 -0.87 14.44 -2.33
CA GLY A 114 -2.07 13.63 -2.10
C GLY A 114 -2.62 13.83 -0.68
N TRP A 115 -3.94 14.02 -0.54
CA TRP A 115 -4.62 14.26 0.74
C TRP A 115 -5.55 13.10 1.08
N CYS A 116 -5.14 12.19 1.98
CA CYS A 116 -5.95 11.03 2.40
C CYS A 116 -6.75 11.25 3.70
N GLY A 117 -7.01 12.49 4.12
CA GLY A 117 -7.70 12.77 5.39
C GLY A 117 -9.19 12.39 5.44
N TYR A 118 -9.76 11.92 4.33
CA TYR A 118 -11.15 11.48 4.20
C TYR A 118 -11.24 9.95 3.92
N ALA A 119 -10.29 9.17 4.47
CA ALA A 119 -10.37 7.70 4.45
C ALA A 119 -11.22 7.21 5.64
#